data_AF-A0AAD9NIX8-F1
#
_entry.id   AF-A0AAD9NIX8-F1
#
_cell.length_a   1.000
_cell.length_b   1.000
_cell.length_c   1.000
_cell.angle_alpha   90.00
_cell.angle_beta   90.00
_cell.angle_gamma   90.00
#
_symmetry.space_group_name_H-M   'P 1'
#
loop_
_entity.id
_entity.type
_entity.pdbx_description
1 polymer ?
#
loop_
_entity_poly.entity_id
_entity_poly.type
_entity_poly.pdbx_seq_one_letter_code
_entity_poly.pdbx_strand_id
1 'polypeptide(L)'
;MNLYRSATEDSARQCFEQKKRHKTEQEILTQLRTIFDLIIQLQSIQKNLYRSATEELTARQCFEQKKRHKTEQGQWGITSEDEDREDDRRSEFRQNLNSIIRSQLRVLAQSYQNMVQQFLVMLADHSDVSLRFLSFRLDFNEHYKAKEPKLHTPGGRRQVSRT
;
A
#
# COMPACT_ATOMS: atom_id res chain seq x y z
N MET A 1 -34.05 0.23 -47.93
CA MET A 1 -34.26 0.69 -46.54
C MET A 1 -33.36 0.03 -45.48
N ASN A 2 -32.46 -0.93 -45.81
CA ASN A 2 -31.63 -1.59 -44.79
C ASN A 2 -30.27 -0.93 -44.51
N LEU A 3 -29.77 -0.05 -45.38
CA LEU A 3 -28.46 0.62 -45.21
C LEU A 3 -28.47 1.77 -44.17
N TYR A 4 -29.62 2.40 -43.93
CA TYR A 4 -29.74 3.47 -42.93
C TYR A 4 -29.88 2.94 -41.50
N ARG A 5 -30.35 1.69 -41.33
CA ARG A 5 -30.49 1.03 -40.02
C ARG A 5 -29.15 0.51 -39.50
N SER A 6 -28.27 0.05 -40.40
CA SER A 6 -26.91 -0.36 -40.03
C SER A 6 -26.03 0.83 -39.62
N ALA A 7 -26.14 1.98 -40.31
CA ALA A 7 -25.35 3.17 -39.99
C ALA A 7 -25.69 3.80 -38.62
N THR A 8 -26.96 3.75 -38.21
CA THR A 8 -27.39 4.23 -36.89
C THR A 8 -27.06 3.25 -35.77
N GLU A 9 -27.14 1.95 -36.03
CA GLU A 9 -26.68 0.90 -35.08
C GLU A 9 -25.16 0.96 -34.88
N ASP A 10 -24.38 1.18 -35.94
CA ASP A 10 -22.93 1.34 -35.85
C ASP A 10 -22.52 2.63 -35.12
N SER A 11 -23.22 3.75 -35.34
CA SER A 11 -22.99 4.99 -34.57
C SER A 11 -23.33 4.82 -33.08
N ALA A 12 -24.42 4.12 -32.76
CA ALA A 12 -24.80 3.83 -31.38
C ALA A 12 -23.77 2.91 -30.69
N ARG A 13 -23.28 1.88 -31.39
CA ARG A 13 -22.21 0.99 -30.92
C ARG A 13 -20.91 1.75 -30.69
N GLN A 14 -20.52 2.63 -31.61
CA GLN A 14 -19.30 3.42 -31.49
C GLN A 14 -19.38 4.41 -30.32
N CYS A 15 -20.53 5.04 -30.10
CA CYS A 15 -20.77 5.92 -28.94
C CYS A 15 -20.73 5.13 -27.61
N PHE A 16 -21.29 3.92 -27.59
CA PHE A 16 -21.24 3.03 -26.42
C PHE A 16 -19.80 2.60 -26.10
N GLU A 17 -19.02 2.20 -27.09
CA GLU A 17 -17.60 1.83 -26.93
C GLU A 17 -16.71 3.00 -26.52
N GLN A 18 -17.01 4.23 -26.98
CA GLN A 18 -16.33 5.42 -26.48
C GLN A 18 -16.67 5.71 -25.02
N LYS A 19 -17.95 5.58 -24.64
CA LYS A 19 -18.40 5.79 -23.26
C LYS A 19 -17.84 4.72 -22.32
N LYS A 20 -17.72 3.48 -22.78
CA LYS A 20 -17.09 2.37 -22.06
C LYS A 20 -15.60 2.64 -21.83
N ARG A 21 -14.86 3.08 -22.86
CA ARG A 21 -13.44 3.45 -22.76
C ARG A 21 -13.20 4.60 -21.79
N HIS A 22 -14.01 5.65 -21.86
CA HIS A 22 -13.91 6.77 -20.91
C HIS A 22 -14.16 6.34 -19.47
N LYS A 23 -15.10 5.42 -19.24
CA LYS A 23 -15.38 4.89 -17.91
C LYS A 23 -14.20 4.08 -17.37
N THR A 24 -13.62 3.19 -18.17
CA THR A 24 -12.47 2.37 -17.74
C THR A 24 -11.23 3.22 -17.47
N GLU A 25 -11.01 4.27 -18.26
CA GLU A 25 -9.91 5.21 -18.04
C GLU A 25 -10.07 5.99 -16.72
N GLN A 26 -11.29 6.46 -16.41
CA GLN A 26 -11.60 7.12 -15.14
C GLN A 26 -11.43 6.20 -13.94
N GLU A 27 -11.79 4.92 -14.07
CA GLU A 27 -11.62 3.91 -13.03
C GLU A 27 -10.13 3.64 -12.75
N ILE A 28 -9.31 3.52 -13.80
CA ILE A 28 -7.85 3.35 -13.68
C ILE A 28 -7.20 4.57 -13.01
N LEU A 29 -7.56 5.78 -13.43
CA LEU A 29 -7.02 7.02 -12.84
C LEU A 29 -7.42 7.18 -11.37
N THR A 30 -8.65 6.81 -11.05
CA THR A 30 -9.15 6.83 -9.67
C THR A 30 -8.38 5.84 -8.81
N GLN A 31 -8.14 4.63 -9.31
CA GLN A 31 -7.33 3.65 -8.58
C GLN A 31 -5.87 4.07 -8.43
N LEU A 32 -5.28 4.66 -9.46
CA LEU A 32 -3.93 5.21 -9.36
C LEU A 32 -3.85 6.30 -8.29
N ARG A 33 -4.85 7.19 -8.23
CA ARG A 33 -4.95 8.21 -7.19
C ARG A 33 -5.03 7.58 -5.80
N THR A 34 -5.86 6.55 -5.62
CA THR A 34 -5.98 5.83 -4.34
C THR A 34 -4.65 5.19 -3.94
N ILE A 35 -3.90 4.61 -4.88
CA ILE A 35 -2.55 4.07 -4.60
C ILE A 35 -1.60 5.17 -4.14
N PHE A 36 -1.61 6.34 -4.79
CA PHE A 36 -0.81 7.49 -4.33
C PHE A 36 -1.22 7.98 -2.95
N ASP A 37 -2.52 8.03 -2.66
CA ASP A 37 -3.03 8.40 -1.34
C ASP A 37 -2.54 7.42 -0.25
N LEU A 38 -2.48 6.12 -0.56
CA LEU A 38 -1.92 5.10 0.34
C LEU A 38 -0.42 5.30 0.57
N ILE A 39 0.34 5.71 -0.45
CA ILE A 39 1.77 6.04 -0.30
C ILE A 39 1.95 7.27 0.61
N ILE A 40 1.12 8.29 0.48
CA ILE A 40 1.14 9.47 1.36
C ILE A 40 0.79 9.07 2.80
N GLN A 41 -0.20 8.19 2.98
CA GLN A 41 -0.54 7.64 4.30
C GLN A 41 0.63 6.86 4.92
N LEU A 42 1.35 6.06 4.12
CA LEU A 42 2.57 5.36 4.59
C LEU A 42 3.60 6.36 5.10
N GLN A 43 3.86 7.44 4.35
CA GLN A 43 4.80 8.47 4.77
C GLN A 43 4.38 9.14 6.08
N SER A 44 3.08 9.38 6.28
CA SER A 44 2.56 9.94 7.53
C SER A 44 2.80 8.99 8.72
N ILE A 45 2.48 7.70 8.56
CA ILE A 45 2.71 6.67 9.59
C ILE A 45 4.21 6.56 9.90
N GLN A 46 5.07 6.55 8.88
CA GLN A 46 6.52 6.53 9.06
C GLN A 46 7.01 7.77 9.83
N LYS A 47 6.57 8.97 9.47
CA LYS A 47 6.93 10.21 10.18
C LYS A 47 6.52 10.15 11.65
N ASN A 48 5.30 9.67 11.95
CA ASN A 48 4.83 9.52 13.32
C ASN A 48 5.67 8.51 14.10
N LEU A 49 5.98 7.35 13.50
CA LEU A 49 6.85 6.35 14.11
C LEU A 49 8.25 6.92 14.42
N TYR A 50 8.87 7.62 13.47
CA TYR A 50 10.18 8.23 13.67
C TYR A 50 10.15 9.30 14.76
N ARG A 51 9.11 10.13 14.78
CA ARG A 51 8.92 11.13 15.83
C ARG A 51 8.82 10.47 17.21
N SER A 52 7.92 9.51 17.38
CA SER A 52 7.75 8.81 18.66
C SER A 52 9.01 8.07 19.10
N ALA A 53 9.75 7.45 18.17
CA ALA A 53 11.02 6.80 18.47
C ALA A 53 12.11 7.79 18.91
N THR A 54 12.17 8.97 18.27
CA THR A 54 13.14 10.02 18.60
C THR A 54 12.83 10.66 19.96
N GLU A 55 11.55 10.93 20.24
CA GLU A 55 11.08 11.42 21.53
C GLU A 55 11.43 10.43 22.66
N GLU A 56 11.18 9.14 22.45
CA GLU A 56 11.51 8.09 23.42
C GLU A 56 13.02 7.96 23.64
N LEU A 57 13.82 8.02 22.57
CA LEU A 57 15.28 8.00 22.67
C LEU A 57 15.79 9.19 23.48
N THR A 58 15.29 10.39 23.19
CA THR A 58 15.69 11.63 23.88
C THR A 58 15.32 11.56 25.37
N ALA A 59 14.13 11.05 25.69
CA ALA A 59 13.69 10.89 27.07
C ALA A 59 14.59 9.92 27.85
N ARG A 60 14.98 8.78 27.26
CA ARG A 60 15.94 7.84 27.87
C ARG A 60 17.30 8.47 28.08
N GLN A 61 17.81 9.22 27.10
CA GLN A 61 19.07 9.94 27.23
C GLN A 61 19.01 10.98 28.35
N CYS A 62 17.91 11.71 28.48
CA CYS A 62 17.71 12.68 29.56
C CYS A 62 17.70 12.00 30.93
N PHE A 63 17.05 10.85 31.05
CA PHE A 63 17.05 10.06 32.28
C PHE A 63 18.45 9.56 32.67
N GLU A 64 19.21 9.04 31.71
CA GLU A 64 20.61 8.63 31.93
C GLU A 64 21.52 9.81 32.33
N GLN A 65 21.32 10.99 31.72
CA GLN A 65 22.05 12.20 32.12
C GLN A 65 21.70 12.63 33.54
N LYS A 66 20.42 12.54 33.94
CA LYS A 66 19.99 12.82 35.32
C LYS A 66 20.60 11.82 36.30
N LYS A 67 20.65 10.53 35.95
CA LYS A 67 21.37 9.48 36.71
C LYS A 67 22.80 9.92 36.97
N ARG A 68 23.52 10.21 35.88
CA ARG A 68 24.93 10.61 35.92
C ARG A 68 25.17 11.88 36.75
N HIS A 69 24.33 12.91 36.58
CA HIS A 69 24.48 14.17 37.29
C HIS A 69 24.29 14.01 38.80
N LYS A 70 23.30 13.21 39.24
CA LYS A 70 23.11 12.88 40.67
C LYS A 70 24.33 12.13 41.22
N THR A 71 24.85 11.16 40.48
CA THR A 71 26.07 10.42 40.85
C THR A 71 27.29 11.35 40.98
N GLU A 72 27.48 12.30 40.07
CA GLU A 72 28.56 13.29 40.11
C GLU A 72 28.44 14.26 41.30
N GLN A 73 27.22 14.60 41.72
CA GLN A 73 26.96 15.40 42.94
C GLN A 73 27.16 14.61 44.25
N GLY A 74 27.59 13.35 44.18
CA GLY A 74 27.75 12.47 45.34
C GLY A 74 26.43 11.97 45.93
N GLN A 75 25.30 12.29 45.29
CA GLN A 75 24.00 11.72 45.63
C GLN A 75 23.85 10.38 44.91
N TRP A 76 24.07 9.30 45.66
CA TRP A 76 23.87 7.95 45.13
C TRP A 76 22.40 7.65 44.98
N GLY A 77 21.97 7.46 43.73
CA GLY A 77 20.75 6.73 43.42
C GLY A 77 19.67 7.54 42.72
N ILE A 78 18.91 6.79 41.92
CA ILE A 78 17.56 7.14 41.53
C ILE A 78 16.62 6.41 42.49
N THR A 79 15.52 7.05 42.88
CA THR A 79 14.56 6.41 43.79
C THR A 79 13.90 5.23 43.08
N SER A 80 13.49 4.19 43.83
CA SER A 80 12.72 3.07 43.26
C SER A 80 11.51 3.58 42.47
N GLU A 81 10.84 4.61 42.99
CA GLU A 81 9.71 5.26 42.31
C GLU A 81 10.06 5.84 40.94
N ASP A 82 11.26 6.39 40.77
CA ASP A 82 11.71 6.97 39.50
C ASP A 82 12.07 5.85 38.49
N GLU A 83 12.52 4.68 38.96
CA GLU A 83 12.75 3.51 38.09
C GLU A 83 11.43 2.85 37.68
N ASP A 84 10.50 2.68 38.61
CA ASP A 84 9.16 2.13 38.34
C ASP A 84 8.42 3.01 37.31
N ARG A 85 8.46 4.34 37.47
CA ARG A 85 7.89 5.29 36.49
C ARG A 85 8.51 5.15 35.10
N GLU A 86 9.82 4.94 35.01
CA GLU A 86 10.48 4.75 33.72
C GLU A 86 10.13 3.41 33.08
N ASP A 87 9.98 2.35 33.87
CA ASP A 87 9.59 1.04 33.36
C ASP A 87 8.14 1.01 32.89
N ASP A 88 7.23 1.70 33.60
CA ASP A 88 5.85 1.93 33.16
C ASP A 88 5.82 2.69 31.82
N ARG A 89 6.54 3.81 31.72
CA ARG A 89 6.64 4.61 30.50
C ARG A 89 7.18 3.81 29.32
N ARG A 90 8.22 3.00 29.53
CA ARG A 90 8.80 2.11 28.51
C ARG A 90 7.81 1.02 28.10
N SER A 91 7.05 0.47 29.05
CA SER A 91 6.02 -0.54 28.80
C SER A 91 4.90 0.03 27.95
N GLU A 92 4.41 1.22 28.30
CA GLU A 92 3.38 1.93 27.55
C GLU A 92 3.83 2.21 26.11
N PHE A 93 5.06 2.71 25.93
CA PHE A 93 5.62 2.92 24.59
C PHE A 93 5.66 1.62 23.77
N ARG A 94 6.14 0.50 24.36
CA ARG A 94 6.15 -0.81 23.69
C ARG A 94 4.75 -1.28 23.31
N GLN A 95 3.78 -1.10 24.20
CA GLN A 95 2.38 -1.48 23.93
C GLN A 95 1.80 -0.63 22.80
N ASN A 96 2.01 0.68 22.83
CA ASN A 96 1.56 1.61 21.78
C ASN A 96 2.18 1.29 20.42
N LEU A 97 3.49 1.00 20.36
CA LEU A 97 4.15 0.57 19.13
C LEU A 97 3.58 -0.75 18.60
N ASN A 98 3.42 -1.75 19.47
CA ASN A 98 2.99 -3.09 19.08
C ASN A 98 1.53 -3.14 18.67
N SER A 99 0.67 -2.36 19.31
CA SER A 99 -0.76 -2.35 19.05
C SER A 99 -1.11 -1.42 17.88
N ILE A 100 -0.76 -0.14 17.99
CA ILE A 100 -1.30 0.90 17.10
C ILE A 100 -0.50 0.93 15.79
N ILE A 101 0.82 1.08 15.87
CA ILE A 101 1.63 1.29 14.66
C ILE A 101 1.70 0.02 13.82
N ARG A 102 1.88 -1.15 14.45
CA ARG A 102 1.88 -2.42 13.72
C ARG A 102 0.54 -2.74 13.08
N SER A 103 -0.59 -2.48 13.75
CA SER A 103 -1.91 -2.72 13.17
C SER A 103 -2.19 -1.77 12.00
N GLN A 104 -1.89 -0.48 12.16
CA GLN A 104 -2.03 0.52 11.09
C GLN A 104 -1.18 0.15 9.87
N LEU A 105 0.10 -0.21 10.08
CA LEU A 105 0.98 -0.63 9.00
C LEU A 105 0.48 -1.90 8.31
N ARG A 106 -0.03 -2.87 9.08
CA ARG A 106 -0.59 -4.11 8.53
C ARG A 106 -1.83 -3.84 7.68
N VAL A 107 -2.74 -2.99 8.16
CA VAL A 107 -3.94 -2.59 7.40
C VAL A 107 -3.53 -1.86 6.14
N LEU A 108 -2.60 -0.91 6.23
CA LEU A 108 -2.12 -0.16 5.08
C LEU A 108 -1.45 -1.06 4.03
N ALA A 109 -0.60 -1.99 4.48
CA ALA A 109 0.07 -2.93 3.59
C ALA A 109 -0.95 -3.81 2.84
N GLN A 110 -1.96 -4.31 3.54
CA GLN A 110 -3.03 -5.11 2.94
C GLN A 110 -3.86 -4.28 1.94
N SER A 111 -4.22 -3.04 2.30
CA SER A 111 -4.94 -2.13 1.42
C SER A 111 -4.14 -1.82 0.16
N TYR A 112 -2.85 -1.49 0.30
CA TYR A 112 -1.96 -1.24 -0.84
C TYR A 112 -1.85 -2.45 -1.75
N GLN A 113 -1.65 -3.65 -1.18
CA GLN A 113 -1.60 -4.88 -1.94
C GLN A 113 -2.90 -5.11 -2.73
N ASN A 114 -4.05 -4.97 -2.09
CA ASN A 114 -5.35 -5.17 -2.75
C ASN A 114 -5.57 -4.16 -3.88
N MET A 115 -5.24 -2.88 -3.67
CA MET A 115 -5.40 -1.84 -4.69
C MET A 115 -4.47 -2.07 -5.89
N VAL A 116 -3.20 -2.43 -5.65
CA VAL A 116 -2.24 -2.74 -6.73
C VAL A 116 -2.68 -3.97 -7.52
N GLN A 117 -3.17 -5.02 -6.85
CA GLN A 117 -3.69 -6.21 -7.53
C GLN A 117 -4.89 -5.87 -8.42
N GLN A 118 -5.87 -5.11 -7.91
CA GLN A 118 -7.02 -4.66 -8.69
C GLN A 118 -6.58 -3.79 -9.88
N PHE A 119 -5.61 -2.89 -9.67
CA PHE A 119 -5.04 -2.08 -10.74
C PHE A 119 -4.38 -2.91 -11.85
N LEU A 120 -3.58 -3.92 -11.48
CA LEU A 120 -2.94 -4.82 -12.45
C LEU A 120 -3.96 -5.63 -13.26
N VAL A 121 -5.04 -6.10 -12.63
CA VAL A 121 -6.15 -6.80 -13.30
C VAL A 121 -6.85 -5.87 -14.29
N MET A 122 -7.16 -4.64 -13.89
CA MET A 122 -7.78 -3.65 -14.79
C MET A 122 -6.89 -3.31 -15.99
N LEU A 123 -5.57 -3.19 -15.78
CA LEU A 123 -4.62 -2.97 -16.87
C LEU A 123 -4.51 -4.17 -17.82
N ALA A 124 -4.58 -5.40 -17.28
CA ALA A 124 -4.50 -6.63 -18.08
C ALA A 124 -5.74 -6.86 -18.95
N ASP A 125 -6.93 -6.45 -18.48
CA ASP A 125 -8.19 -6.55 -19.22
C ASP A 125 -8.46 -5.34 -20.14
N HIS A 126 -7.59 -4.32 -20.11
CA HIS A 126 -7.78 -3.11 -20.90
C HIS A 126 -7.61 -3.36 -22.41
N SER A 127 -8.41 -2.66 -23.22
CA SER A 127 -8.39 -2.81 -24.69
C SER A 127 -7.09 -2.33 -25.35
N ASP A 128 -6.38 -1.39 -24.71
CA ASP A 128 -5.08 -0.90 -25.16
C ASP A 128 -3.95 -1.91 -24.89
N VAL A 129 -3.24 -2.28 -25.95
CA VAL A 129 -2.08 -3.19 -25.90
C VAL A 129 -0.96 -2.61 -25.02
N SER A 130 -0.74 -1.30 -25.05
CA SER A 130 0.34 -0.64 -24.30
C SER A 130 0.12 -0.75 -22.79
N LEU A 131 -1.12 -0.59 -22.34
CA LEU A 131 -1.50 -0.74 -20.94
C LEU A 131 -1.42 -2.20 -20.46
N ARG A 132 -1.74 -3.16 -21.34
CA ARG A 132 -1.51 -4.59 -21.06
C ARG A 132 -0.03 -4.92 -20.90
N PHE A 133 0.83 -4.37 -21.76
CA PHE A 133 2.29 -4.51 -21.60
C PHE A 133 2.82 -3.85 -20.34
N LEU A 134 2.24 -2.71 -19.94
CA LEU A 134 2.60 -2.06 -18.68
C LEU A 134 2.28 -2.95 -17.48
N SER A 135 1.12 -3.63 -17.46
CA SER A 135 0.79 -4.62 -16.42
C SER A 135 1.87 -5.70 -16.30
N PHE A 136 2.31 -6.24 -17.45
CA PHE A 136 3.39 -7.23 -17.48
C PHE A 136 4.73 -6.69 -16.95
N ARG A 137 5.08 -5.44 -17.24
CA ARG A 137 6.32 -4.81 -16.74
C ARG A 137 6.26 -4.49 -15.24
N LEU A 138 5.08 -4.12 -14.74
CA LEU A 138 4.89 -3.82 -13.32
C LEU A 138 4.92 -5.08 -12.46
N ASP A 139 4.45 -6.21 -13.00
CA ASP A 139 4.48 -7.52 -12.35
C ASP A 139 5.64 -8.41 -12.87
N PHE A 140 6.78 -7.80 -13.22
CA PHE A 140 7.94 -8.53 -13.73
C PHE A 140 8.50 -9.56 -12.75
N ASN A 141 8.25 -9.39 -11.44
CA ASN A 141 8.69 -10.30 -10.39
C ASN A 141 7.62 -11.32 -9.94
N GLU A 142 6.44 -11.33 -10.56
CA GLU A 142 5.28 -12.17 -10.18
C GLU A 142 4.83 -12.06 -8.72
N HIS A 143 5.33 -11.04 -8.02
CA HIS A 143 5.08 -10.80 -6.60
C HIS A 143 3.58 -10.61 -6.32
N TYR A 144 2.82 -10.12 -7.31
CA TYR A 144 1.37 -9.88 -7.18
C TYR A 144 0.51 -11.01 -7.76
N LYS A 145 1.07 -11.88 -8.62
CA LYS A 145 0.42 -13.01 -9.29
C LYS A 145 0.07 -14.19 -8.39
N ALA A 146 0.78 -14.39 -7.29
CA ALA A 146 0.64 -15.57 -6.44
C ALA A 146 -0.76 -15.78 -5.80
N LYS A 147 -1.73 -14.89 -6.02
CA LYS A 147 -3.06 -14.93 -5.38
C LYS A 147 -4.29 -14.78 -6.29
N GLU A 148 -4.14 -14.58 -7.60
CA GLU A 148 -5.27 -14.40 -8.54
C GLU A 148 -5.07 -15.24 -9.82
N PRO A 149 -5.72 -16.41 -9.96
CA PRO A 149 -5.58 -17.30 -11.13
C PRO A 149 -6.08 -16.68 -12.45
N LYS A 150 -6.77 -15.53 -12.42
CA LYS A 150 -7.22 -14.80 -13.62
C LYS A 150 -6.10 -14.04 -14.33
N LEU A 151 -4.95 -13.86 -13.68
CA LEU A 151 -3.73 -13.34 -14.32
C LEU A 151 -3.10 -14.36 -15.28
N HIS A 152 -3.55 -15.62 -15.24
CA HIS A 152 -3.29 -16.62 -16.29
C HIS A 152 -4.35 -16.52 -17.39
N THR A 153 -4.17 -15.60 -18.33
CA THR A 153 -4.52 -15.94 -19.71
C THR A 153 -3.25 -15.87 -20.54
N PRO A 154 -2.46 -16.95 -20.58
CA PRO A 154 -1.49 -17.09 -21.65
C PRO A 154 -2.31 -17.19 -22.94
N GLY A 155 -2.13 -16.24 -23.85
CA GLY A 155 -2.59 -16.37 -25.23
C GLY A 155 -2.28 -17.78 -25.76
N GLY A 156 -3.28 -18.35 -26.42
CA GLY A 156 -3.40 -19.76 -26.79
C GLY A 156 -2.11 -20.52 -27.03
N ARG A 157 -1.83 -21.50 -26.15
CA ARG A 157 -1.05 -22.67 -26.56
C ARG A 157 -1.91 -23.47 -27.52
N ARG A 158 -1.62 -23.37 -28.82
CA ARG A 158 -2.09 -24.32 -29.82
C ARG A 158 -1.68 -25.72 -29.36
N GLN A 159 -2.65 -26.55 -28.98
CA GLN A 159 -2.40 -27.98 -28.92
C GLN A 159 -2.18 -28.46 -30.35
N VAL A 160 -0.94 -28.77 -30.67
CA VAL A 160 -0.62 -29.63 -31.81
C VAL A 160 -1.01 -31.04 -31.37
N SER A 161 -2.18 -31.49 -31.84
CA SER A 161 -2.55 -32.89 -31.73
C SER A 161 -1.61 -33.71 -32.60
N ARG A 162 -0.70 -34.44 -31.94
CA ARG A 162 -0.02 -35.59 -32.53
C ARG A 162 -0.89 -36.82 -32.26
N THR A 163 -1.51 -37.33 -33.31
CA THR A 163 -1.75 -38.75 -33.58
C THR A 163 -1.97 -38.89 -35.07
#